data_AF-A0A9X0HZ51-F1
#
_entry.id   AF-A0A9X0HZ51-F1
#
_cell.length_a   1.000
_cell.length_b   1.000
_cell.length_c   1.000
_cell.angle_alpha   90.00
_cell.angle_beta   90.00
_cell.angle_gamma   90.00
#
_symmetry.space_group_name_H-M   'P 1'
#
loop_
_entity.id
_entity.type
_entity.pdbx_description
1 polymer ?
#
loop_
_entity_poly.entity_id
_entity_poly.type
_entity_poly.pdbx_seq_one_letter_code
_entity_poly.pdbx_strand_id
1 'polypeptide(L)'
;MDHVVRLRLTSNYRKLAIVIPALLDELHRAQRSSIHARREFTAALLTQAYRAADALADKFGHHDLSARIITMMTKVAQDTSDPTVIGTAQYVRGELFFHNGRPELGRMLLEEAATSISGISQPAGRATYGALHMRAAVLAGLARQPSYAHDHLREASECARRLPDGEYHGTAFGPSSVRIHEVTLALDSGEPDAALRAAAGWVPPASVPSERRSHFYIDLARAHIQTGSPQRAVESLWEARTAAPEHTRIHPHVRDAVSALRPVVASGSSFDEFATWAAGAIG
;
A
#
# COMPACT_ATOMS: atom_id res chain seq x y z
N MET A 1 1.42 -8.48 18.57
CA MET A 1 0.90 -7.61 17.49
C MET A 1 2.01 -7.20 16.52
N ASP A 2 3.13 -6.68 17.00
CA ASP A 2 4.24 -6.19 16.15
C ASP A 2 4.74 -7.20 15.12
N HIS A 3 4.75 -8.49 15.47
CA HIS A 3 5.06 -9.57 14.54
C HIS A 3 4.11 -9.59 13.33
N VAL A 4 2.80 -9.47 13.56
CA VAL A 4 1.75 -9.45 12.52
C VAL A 4 1.87 -8.21 11.64
N VAL A 5 2.06 -7.03 12.24
CA VAL A 5 2.29 -5.77 11.50
C VAL A 5 3.52 -5.91 10.59
N ARG A 6 4.61 -6.48 11.11
CA ARG A 6 5.83 -6.73 10.35
C ARG A 6 5.60 -7.70 9.21
N LEU A 7 4.91 -8.83 9.44
CA LEU A 7 4.61 -9.81 8.38
C LEU A 7 3.81 -9.16 7.23
N ARG A 8 2.82 -8.33 7.55
CA ARG A 8 2.05 -7.58 6.55
C ARG A 8 2.95 -6.63 5.75
N LEU A 9 3.67 -5.74 6.44
CA LEU A 9 4.52 -4.74 5.80
C LEU A 9 5.68 -5.34 4.99
N THR A 10 6.06 -6.58 5.31
CA THR A 10 7.13 -7.30 4.60
C THR A 10 6.61 -8.28 3.55
N SER A 11 5.31 -8.26 3.25
CA SER A 11 4.64 -9.15 2.29
C SER A 11 4.84 -10.65 2.55
N ASN A 12 4.93 -11.06 3.82
CA ASN A 12 4.98 -12.48 4.21
C ASN A 12 3.54 -13.01 4.38
N TYR A 13 2.75 -13.00 3.31
CA TYR A 13 1.32 -13.30 3.32
C TYR A 13 1.03 -14.74 3.75
N ARG A 14 1.87 -15.72 3.36
CA ARG A 14 1.69 -17.12 3.79
C ARG A 14 1.77 -17.27 5.30
N LYS A 15 2.77 -16.65 5.94
CA LYS A 15 2.91 -16.66 7.41
C LYS A 15 1.77 -15.89 8.08
N LEU A 16 1.36 -14.79 7.47
CA LEU A 16 0.26 -13.97 7.97
C LEU A 16 -1.06 -14.75 7.98
N ALA A 17 -1.36 -15.50 6.92
CA ALA A 17 -2.56 -16.33 6.80
C ALA A 17 -2.66 -17.42 7.87
N ILE A 18 -1.52 -17.92 8.37
CA ILE A 18 -1.47 -18.91 9.46
C ILE A 18 -1.81 -18.26 10.82
N VAL A 19 -1.32 -17.04 11.06
CA VAL A 19 -1.40 -16.40 12.39
C VAL A 19 -2.70 -15.63 12.62
N ILE A 20 -3.25 -15.00 11.58
CA ILE A 20 -4.37 -14.06 11.71
C ILE A 20 -5.66 -14.67 12.28
N PRO A 21 -6.12 -15.86 11.86
CA PRO A 21 -7.39 -16.41 12.35
C PRO A 21 -7.43 -16.57 13.87
N ALA A 22 -6.41 -17.21 14.45
CA ALA A 22 -6.33 -17.42 15.90
C ALA A 22 -6.21 -16.09 16.67
N LEU A 23 -5.45 -15.13 16.13
CA LEU A 23 -5.29 -13.82 16.74
C LEU A 23 -6.61 -13.02 16.75
N LEU A 24 -7.40 -13.07 15.67
CA LEU A 24 -8.71 -12.42 15.61
C LEU A 24 -9.65 -13.00 16.68
N ASP A 25 -9.70 -14.33 16.81
CA ASP A 25 -10.50 -15.01 17.83
C ASP A 25 -10.13 -14.56 19.26
N GLU A 26 -8.84 -14.51 19.57
CA GLU A 26 -8.34 -14.05 20.87
C GLU A 26 -8.69 -12.58 21.12
N LEU A 27 -8.50 -11.71 20.13
CA LEU A 27 -8.79 -10.27 20.28
C LEU A 27 -10.30 -10.01 20.37
N HIS A 28 -11.15 -10.77 19.69
CA HIS A 28 -12.61 -10.68 19.87
C HIS A 28 -13.06 -11.17 21.25
N ARG A 29 -12.44 -12.23 21.78
CA ARG A 29 -12.69 -12.66 23.17
C ARG A 29 -12.26 -11.57 24.15
N ALA A 30 -11.05 -11.06 24.00
CA ALA A 30 -10.52 -9.99 24.82
C ALA A 30 -11.43 -8.75 24.79
N GLN A 31 -11.81 -8.28 23.59
CA GLN A 31 -12.64 -7.09 23.43
C GLN A 31 -14.00 -7.20 24.12
N ARG A 32 -14.60 -8.40 24.13
CA ARG A 32 -15.87 -8.66 24.83
C ARG A 32 -15.72 -8.73 26.35
N SER A 33 -14.58 -9.22 26.84
CA SER A 33 -14.30 -9.36 28.28
C SER A 33 -13.65 -8.12 28.91
N SER A 34 -13.14 -7.18 28.11
CA SER A 34 -12.40 -6.01 28.59
C SER A 34 -13.31 -5.04 29.35
N ILE A 35 -12.89 -4.70 30.56
CA ILE A 35 -13.40 -3.53 31.30
C ILE A 35 -12.91 -2.23 30.63
N HIS A 36 -13.60 -1.12 30.89
CA HIS A 36 -13.45 0.15 30.17
C HIS A 36 -11.98 0.58 29.95
N ALA A 37 -11.12 0.49 30.98
CA ALA A 37 -9.72 0.91 30.90
C ALA A 37 -8.83 0.10 29.93
N ARG A 38 -9.24 -1.10 29.49
CA ARG A 38 -8.50 -1.91 28.49
C ARG A 38 -9.20 -1.96 27.13
N ARG A 39 -10.42 -1.43 27.02
CA ARG A 39 -11.24 -1.52 25.82
C ARG A 39 -10.62 -0.77 24.64
N GLU A 40 -10.07 0.42 24.87
CA GLU A 40 -9.41 1.22 23.83
C GLU A 40 -8.12 0.55 23.33
N PHE A 41 -7.32 0.00 24.25
CA PHE A 41 -6.11 -0.74 23.91
C PHE A 41 -6.41 -2.01 23.09
N THR A 42 -7.39 -2.81 23.52
CA THR A 42 -7.79 -4.01 22.77
C THR A 42 -8.42 -3.65 21.42
N ALA A 43 -9.17 -2.56 21.33
CA ALA A 43 -9.68 -2.03 20.06
C ALA A 43 -8.54 -1.66 19.11
N ALA A 44 -7.49 -0.98 19.58
CA ALA A 44 -6.34 -0.63 18.76
C ALA A 44 -5.62 -1.88 18.20
N LEU A 45 -5.46 -2.92 19.02
CA LEU A 45 -4.92 -4.21 18.58
C LEU A 45 -5.82 -4.88 17.54
N LEU A 46 -7.12 -4.91 17.78
CA LEU A 46 -8.09 -5.52 16.87
C LEU A 46 -8.17 -4.77 15.53
N THR A 47 -8.03 -3.44 15.51
CA THR A 47 -7.88 -2.65 14.28
C THR A 47 -6.65 -3.07 13.47
N GLN A 48 -5.50 -3.28 14.11
CA GLN A 48 -4.29 -3.77 13.42
C GLN A 48 -4.46 -5.21 12.90
N ALA A 49 -5.13 -6.08 13.67
CA ALA A 49 -5.43 -7.45 13.22
C ALA A 49 -6.36 -7.45 12.00
N TYR A 50 -7.40 -6.62 11.99
CA TYR A 50 -8.26 -6.48 10.82
C TYR A 50 -7.51 -5.93 9.61
N ARG A 51 -6.65 -4.92 9.79
CA ARG A 51 -5.80 -4.42 8.69
C ARG A 51 -4.92 -5.51 8.08
N ALA A 52 -4.44 -6.44 8.90
CA ALA A 52 -3.67 -7.57 8.44
C ALA A 52 -4.51 -8.66 7.76
N ALA A 53 -5.73 -8.91 8.24
CA ALA A 53 -6.68 -9.78 7.55
C ALA A 53 -7.11 -9.19 6.19
N ASP A 54 -7.35 -7.90 6.14
CA ASP A 54 -7.72 -7.15 4.94
C ASP A 54 -6.61 -7.22 3.88
N ALA A 55 -5.35 -7.02 4.27
CA ALA A 55 -4.22 -7.18 3.36
C ALA A 55 -4.14 -8.58 2.71
N LEU A 56 -4.67 -9.64 3.35
CA LEU A 56 -4.81 -10.95 2.71
C LEU A 56 -6.02 -11.00 1.78
N ALA A 57 -7.17 -10.51 2.23
CA ALA A 57 -8.39 -10.52 1.42
C ALA A 57 -8.23 -9.72 0.11
N ASP A 58 -7.71 -8.49 0.20
CA ASP A 58 -7.45 -7.61 -0.94
C ASP A 58 -6.45 -8.24 -1.93
N LYS A 59 -5.25 -8.61 -1.46
CA LYS A 59 -4.17 -9.11 -2.32
C LYS A 59 -4.50 -10.41 -3.05
N PHE A 60 -5.43 -11.21 -2.52
CA PHE A 60 -5.89 -12.45 -3.14
C PHE A 60 -7.24 -12.29 -3.87
N GLY A 61 -7.75 -11.06 -4.03
CA GLY A 61 -8.92 -10.76 -4.85
C GLY A 61 -10.27 -11.03 -4.18
N HIS A 62 -10.30 -11.30 -2.87
CA HIS A 62 -11.52 -11.46 -2.08
C HIS A 62 -12.09 -10.09 -1.66
N HIS A 63 -12.46 -9.27 -2.65
CA HIS A 63 -12.82 -7.86 -2.42
C HIS A 63 -14.09 -7.68 -1.58
N ASP A 64 -15.03 -8.62 -1.63
CA ASP A 64 -16.23 -8.64 -0.78
C ASP A 64 -15.89 -8.90 0.69
N LEU A 65 -14.98 -9.83 0.95
CA LEU A 65 -14.44 -10.10 2.27
C LEU A 65 -13.60 -8.92 2.79
N SER A 66 -12.74 -8.34 1.95
CA SER A 66 -12.00 -7.11 2.28
C SER A 66 -12.95 -5.99 2.68
N ALA A 67 -14.01 -5.73 1.90
CA ALA A 67 -15.01 -4.72 2.23
C ALA A 67 -15.68 -4.95 3.58
N ARG A 68 -15.98 -6.22 3.91
CA ARG A 68 -16.53 -6.60 5.21
C ARG A 68 -15.52 -6.36 6.33
N ILE A 69 -14.25 -6.75 6.15
CA ILE A 69 -13.18 -6.55 7.13
C ILE A 69 -12.94 -5.06 7.39
N ILE A 70 -12.83 -4.24 6.35
CA ILE A 70 -12.68 -2.79 6.44
C ILE A 70 -13.84 -2.14 7.21
N THR A 71 -15.07 -2.60 6.98
CA THR A 71 -16.24 -2.13 7.74
C THR A 71 -16.10 -2.44 9.23
N MET A 72 -15.70 -3.66 9.58
CA MET A 72 -15.48 -4.06 10.97
C MET A 72 -14.31 -3.30 11.61
N MET A 73 -13.22 -3.12 10.87
CA MET A 73 -12.05 -2.35 11.29
C MET A 73 -12.41 -0.90 11.59
N THR A 74 -13.14 -0.24 10.68
CA THR A 74 -13.53 1.17 10.85
C THR A 74 -14.42 1.34 12.08
N LYS A 75 -15.33 0.38 12.33
CA LYS A 75 -16.17 0.39 13.53
C LYS A 75 -15.34 0.24 14.81
N VAL A 76 -14.40 -0.71 14.84
CA VAL A 76 -13.54 -0.94 16.02
C VAL A 76 -12.55 0.21 16.24
N ALA A 77 -12.07 0.86 15.18
CA ALA A 77 -11.20 2.03 15.31
C ALA A 77 -11.87 3.17 16.09
N GLN A 78 -13.19 3.34 15.99
CA GLN A 78 -13.93 4.32 16.80
C GLN A 78 -13.87 4.02 18.31
N ASP A 79 -13.80 2.74 18.69
CA ASP A 79 -13.68 2.33 20.09
C ASP A 79 -12.31 2.67 20.71
N THR A 80 -11.35 3.18 19.94
CA THR A 80 -10.02 3.58 20.43
C THR A 80 -9.95 5.00 20.98
N SER A 81 -10.93 5.85 20.62
CA SER A 81 -10.90 7.30 20.90
C SER A 81 -9.65 8.03 20.37
N ASP A 82 -8.82 7.39 19.54
CA ASP A 82 -7.59 7.94 18.97
C ASP A 82 -7.81 8.38 17.50
N PRO A 83 -7.86 9.70 17.23
CA PRO A 83 -8.04 10.21 15.88
C PRO A 83 -7.01 9.71 14.85
N THR A 84 -5.78 9.37 15.24
CA THR A 84 -4.77 8.88 14.28
C THR A 84 -5.06 7.43 13.87
N VAL A 85 -5.57 6.61 14.79
CA VAL A 85 -6.02 5.23 14.48
C VAL A 85 -7.28 5.27 13.63
N ILE A 86 -8.22 6.17 13.92
CA ILE A 86 -9.41 6.40 13.11
C ILE A 86 -9.05 6.86 11.69
N GLY A 87 -8.16 7.85 11.56
CA GLY A 87 -7.66 8.33 10.27
C GLY A 87 -6.95 7.23 9.48
N THR A 88 -6.18 6.39 10.16
CA THR A 88 -5.54 5.23 9.54
C THR A 88 -6.54 4.19 9.04
N ALA A 89 -7.66 3.99 9.74
CA ALA A 89 -8.74 3.15 9.24
C ALA A 89 -9.42 3.75 8.00
N GLN A 90 -9.57 5.08 7.92
CA GLN A 90 -10.08 5.75 6.71
C GLN A 90 -9.11 5.62 5.53
N TYR A 91 -7.80 5.71 5.76
CA TYR A 91 -6.78 5.47 4.74
C TYR A 91 -6.97 4.12 4.03
N VAL A 92 -7.22 3.05 4.81
CA VAL A 92 -7.48 1.71 4.27
C VAL A 92 -8.87 1.65 3.62
N ARG A 93 -9.89 2.31 4.21
CA ARG A 93 -11.23 2.38 3.61
C ARG A 93 -11.25 3.00 2.20
N GLY A 94 -10.25 3.80 1.84
CA GLY A 94 -10.04 4.27 0.47
C GLY A 94 -9.93 3.14 -0.57
N GLU A 95 -9.46 1.95 -0.17
CA GLU A 95 -9.27 0.78 -1.04
C GLU A 95 -10.58 0.29 -1.65
N LEU A 96 -11.71 0.48 -0.94
CA LEU A 96 -13.04 0.15 -1.45
C LEU A 96 -13.37 0.85 -2.78
N PHE A 97 -12.72 1.99 -3.06
CA PHE A 97 -12.98 2.83 -4.22
C PHE A 97 -12.06 2.55 -5.40
N PHE A 98 -11.08 1.66 -5.28
CA PHE A 98 -10.21 1.26 -6.40
C PHE A 98 -10.93 0.42 -7.45
N HIS A 99 -11.96 -0.33 -7.05
CA HIS A 99 -12.62 -1.31 -7.91
C HIS A 99 -14.13 -1.07 -8.08
N ASN A 100 -14.72 -0.08 -7.40
CA ASN A 100 -16.17 0.15 -7.42
C ASN A 100 -16.63 1.24 -8.41
N GLY A 101 -15.72 1.83 -9.19
CA GLY A 101 -16.02 2.86 -10.19
C GLY A 101 -16.39 4.24 -9.62
N ARG A 102 -16.07 4.51 -8.34
CA ARG A 102 -16.37 5.80 -7.66
C ARG A 102 -15.13 6.43 -7.01
N PRO A 103 -13.99 6.56 -7.70
CA PRO A 103 -12.75 7.06 -7.10
C PRO A 103 -12.88 8.48 -6.52
N GLU A 104 -13.72 9.34 -7.11
CA GLU A 104 -13.98 10.70 -6.62
C GLU A 104 -14.65 10.70 -5.24
N LEU A 105 -15.59 9.78 -5.00
CA LEU A 105 -16.21 9.64 -3.68
C LEU A 105 -15.18 9.20 -2.63
N GLY A 106 -14.29 8.29 -3.01
CA GLY A 106 -13.20 7.86 -2.14
C GLY A 106 -12.24 8.99 -1.82
N ARG A 107 -11.89 9.83 -2.80
CA ARG A 107 -11.05 11.03 -2.58
C ARG A 107 -11.70 11.96 -1.56
N MET A 108 -12.97 12.33 -1.74
CA MET A 108 -13.69 13.22 -0.82
C MET A 108 -13.78 12.66 0.61
N LEU A 109 -13.99 11.34 0.75
CA LEU A 109 -13.96 10.68 2.05
C LEU A 109 -12.61 10.82 2.76
N LEU A 110 -11.50 10.70 2.02
CA LEU A 110 -10.16 10.85 2.59
C LEU A 110 -9.83 12.31 2.92
N GLU A 111 -10.35 13.27 2.15
CA GLU A 111 -10.24 14.71 2.45
C GLU A 111 -10.96 15.08 3.75
N GLU A 112 -12.17 14.56 3.95
CA GLU A 112 -12.91 14.72 5.20
C GLU A 112 -12.13 14.13 6.39
N ALA A 113 -11.58 12.92 6.21
CA ALA A 113 -10.73 12.29 7.22
C ALA A 113 -9.48 13.14 7.50
N ALA A 114 -8.82 13.67 6.48
CA ALA A 114 -7.63 14.51 6.65
C ALA A 114 -7.96 15.82 7.39
N THR A 115 -9.09 16.44 7.06
CA THR A 115 -9.59 17.64 7.74
C THR A 115 -9.75 17.40 9.23
N SER A 116 -10.34 16.26 9.63
CA SER A 116 -10.58 15.92 11.05
C SER A 116 -9.31 15.72 11.89
N ILE A 117 -8.15 15.45 11.25
CA ILE A 117 -6.87 15.25 11.97
C ILE A 117 -5.82 16.35 11.72
N SER A 118 -6.16 17.37 10.92
CA SER A 118 -5.24 18.44 10.50
C SER A 118 -4.58 19.22 11.65
N GLY A 119 -5.22 19.30 12.82
CA GLY A 119 -4.72 19.97 14.01
C GLY A 119 -3.71 19.17 14.87
N ILE A 120 -3.48 17.89 14.56
CA ILE A 120 -2.65 17.00 15.38
C ILE A 120 -1.18 17.11 14.96
N SER A 121 -0.40 17.84 15.76
CA SER A 121 0.98 18.19 15.43
C SER A 121 2.00 17.07 15.70
N GLN A 122 1.65 16.08 16.53
CA GLN A 122 2.50 14.95 16.88
C GLN A 122 2.86 14.13 15.62
N PRO A 123 4.01 13.42 15.60
CA PRO A 123 4.47 12.67 14.44
C PRO A 123 3.41 11.73 13.81
N ALA A 124 2.66 11.01 14.64
CA ALA A 124 1.61 10.10 14.19
C ALA A 124 0.44 10.83 13.49
N GLY A 125 0.03 12.00 13.99
CA GLY A 125 -1.00 12.83 13.37
C GLY A 125 -0.57 13.32 12.00
N ARG A 126 0.64 13.89 11.91
CA ARG A 126 1.23 14.37 10.65
C ARG A 126 1.42 13.24 9.63
N ALA A 127 1.88 12.07 10.08
CA ALA A 127 2.04 10.92 9.21
C ALA A 127 0.70 10.40 8.69
N THR A 128 -0.32 10.36 9.54
CA THR A 128 -1.68 9.93 9.14
C THR A 128 -2.29 10.92 8.15
N TYR A 129 -2.16 12.22 8.39
CA TYR A 129 -2.62 13.27 7.48
C TYR A 129 -1.94 13.16 6.11
N GLY A 130 -0.61 13.07 6.09
CA GLY A 130 0.13 12.89 4.85
C GLY A 130 -0.21 11.58 4.13
N ALA A 131 -0.43 10.49 4.85
CA ALA A 131 -0.83 9.21 4.26
C ALA A 131 -2.24 9.28 3.64
N LEU A 132 -3.19 9.97 4.27
CA LEU A 132 -4.52 10.20 3.71
C LEU A 132 -4.44 10.96 2.38
N HIS A 133 -3.65 12.04 2.33
CA HIS A 133 -3.40 12.77 1.09
C HIS A 133 -2.69 11.91 0.04
N MET A 134 -1.69 11.12 0.42
CA MET A 134 -1.02 10.19 -0.49
C MET A 134 -1.99 9.18 -1.12
N ARG A 135 -2.98 8.66 -0.36
CA ARG A 135 -4.05 7.79 -0.89
C ARG A 135 -5.07 8.57 -1.73
N ALA A 136 -5.42 9.80 -1.32
CA ALA A 136 -6.30 10.68 -2.08
C ALA A 136 -5.70 11.03 -3.44
N ALA A 137 -4.37 11.16 -3.55
CA ALA A 137 -3.67 11.35 -4.81
C ALA A 137 -3.87 10.18 -5.78
N VAL A 138 -3.79 8.93 -5.27
CA VAL A 138 -4.07 7.72 -6.07
C VAL A 138 -5.51 7.73 -6.58
N LEU A 139 -6.48 8.03 -5.72
CA LEU A 139 -7.90 8.10 -6.12
C LEU A 139 -8.16 9.24 -7.11
N ALA A 140 -7.51 10.39 -6.96
CA ALA A 140 -7.57 11.47 -7.95
C ALA A 140 -6.99 11.03 -9.31
N GLY A 141 -5.89 10.27 -9.33
CA GLY A 141 -5.33 9.68 -10.54
C GLY A 141 -6.33 8.75 -11.24
N LEU A 142 -6.94 7.83 -10.48
CA LEU A 142 -7.99 6.93 -11.00
C LEU A 142 -9.22 7.68 -11.53
N ALA A 143 -9.57 8.81 -10.90
CA ALA A 143 -10.62 9.73 -11.35
C ALA A 143 -10.23 10.56 -12.59
N ARG A 144 -9.02 10.39 -13.14
CA ARG A 144 -8.45 11.21 -14.22
C ARG A 144 -8.46 12.71 -13.89
N GLN A 145 -8.11 13.02 -12.64
CA GLN A 145 -8.05 14.37 -12.08
C GLN A 145 -6.60 14.73 -11.69
N PRO A 146 -5.70 14.90 -12.68
CA PRO A 146 -4.26 15.02 -12.43
C PRO A 146 -3.92 16.22 -11.53
N SER A 147 -4.62 17.36 -11.66
CA SER A 147 -4.38 18.53 -10.78
C SER A 147 -4.60 18.19 -9.31
N TYR A 148 -5.72 17.54 -8.98
CA TYR A 148 -6.00 17.09 -7.60
C TYR A 148 -4.99 16.05 -7.12
N ALA A 149 -4.55 15.16 -8.01
CA ALA A 149 -3.53 14.17 -7.65
C ALA A 149 -2.21 14.83 -7.25
N HIS A 150 -1.74 15.82 -8.03
CA HIS A 150 -0.55 16.60 -7.72
C HIS A 150 -0.73 17.45 -6.45
N ASP A 151 -1.91 18.03 -6.23
CA ASP A 151 -2.21 18.80 -5.03
C ASP A 151 -2.07 17.97 -3.76
N HIS A 152 -2.69 16.78 -3.75
CA HIS A 152 -2.58 15.88 -2.62
C HIS A 152 -1.17 15.33 -2.42
N LEU A 153 -0.45 15.04 -3.50
CA LEU A 153 0.93 14.56 -3.36
C LEU A 153 1.84 15.64 -2.77
N ARG A 154 1.62 16.91 -3.12
CA ARG A 154 2.30 18.06 -2.50
C ARG A 154 2.05 18.12 -1.00
N GLU A 155 0.80 18.03 -0.56
CA GLU A 155 0.43 18.01 0.88
C GLU A 155 1.15 16.87 1.62
N ALA A 156 1.17 15.68 1.02
CA ALA A 156 1.92 14.55 1.56
C ALA A 156 3.43 14.85 1.64
N SER A 157 4.02 15.46 0.62
CA SER A 157 5.44 15.87 0.60
C SER A 157 5.76 16.89 1.70
N GLU A 158 4.88 17.85 1.97
CA GLU A 158 5.06 18.82 3.05
C GLU A 158 5.11 18.16 4.43
N CYS A 159 4.26 17.16 4.64
CA CYS A 159 4.24 16.38 5.86
C CYS A 159 5.48 15.50 6.00
N ALA A 160 5.88 14.85 4.91
CA ALA A 160 7.04 13.96 4.86
C ALA A 160 8.36 14.70 5.14
N ARG A 161 8.53 15.96 4.71
CA ARG A 161 9.74 16.77 4.98
C ARG A 161 10.06 16.93 6.48
N ARG A 162 9.07 16.76 7.35
CA ARG A 162 9.19 16.95 8.80
C ARG A 162 9.26 15.62 9.57
N LEU A 163 9.32 14.49 8.88
CA LEU A 163 9.26 13.17 9.49
C LEU A 163 10.34 12.26 8.89
N PRO A 164 10.95 11.36 9.69
CA PRO A 164 11.73 10.28 9.12
C PRO A 164 10.80 9.28 8.43
N ASP A 165 11.36 8.53 7.48
CA ASP A 165 10.72 7.30 7.02
C ASP A 165 10.47 6.37 8.21
N GLY A 166 9.22 5.92 8.34
CA GLY A 166 8.80 5.12 9.48
C GLY A 166 7.44 4.48 9.27
N GLU A 167 7.02 3.74 10.28
CA GLU A 167 5.70 3.13 10.38
C GLU A 167 4.91 3.87 11.47
N TYR A 168 3.69 4.29 11.12
CA TYR A 168 2.79 5.03 11.97
C TYR A 168 1.41 4.35 11.94
N HIS A 169 1.01 3.72 13.06
CA HIS A 169 -0.25 2.95 13.21
C HIS A 169 -0.51 1.92 12.09
N GLY A 170 0.54 1.24 11.65
CA GLY A 170 0.58 0.24 10.60
C GLY A 170 0.77 0.83 9.19
N THR A 171 0.88 2.14 9.04
CA THR A 171 1.07 2.78 7.72
C THR A 171 2.50 3.27 7.60
N ALA A 172 3.23 2.81 6.59
CA ALA A 172 4.53 3.42 6.32
C ALA A 172 4.36 4.82 5.70
N PHE A 173 5.13 5.77 6.18
CA PHE A 173 5.08 7.14 5.70
C PHE A 173 6.44 7.81 5.86
N GLY A 174 6.70 8.82 5.05
CA GLY A 174 7.96 9.56 5.02
C GLY A 174 8.42 9.86 3.59
N PRO A 175 9.58 10.51 3.44
CA PRO A 175 10.09 10.98 2.15
C PRO A 175 10.19 9.87 1.10
N SER A 176 10.63 8.67 1.49
CA SER A 176 10.73 7.55 0.54
C SER A 176 9.37 7.04 0.10
N SER A 177 8.36 7.06 0.98
CA SER A 177 6.99 6.65 0.60
C SER A 177 6.38 7.61 -0.41
N VAL A 178 6.57 8.92 -0.21
CA VAL A 178 6.10 9.96 -1.12
C VAL A 178 6.77 9.82 -2.49
N ARG A 179 8.10 9.68 -2.53
CA ARG A 179 8.83 9.51 -3.80
C ARG A 179 8.38 8.30 -4.61
N ILE A 180 8.04 7.19 -3.94
CA ILE A 180 7.47 6.02 -4.61
C ILE A 180 6.11 6.37 -5.25
N HIS A 181 5.25 7.11 -4.56
CA HIS A 181 3.96 7.54 -5.12
C HIS A 181 4.10 8.59 -6.23
N GLU A 182 5.17 9.41 -6.23
CA GLU A 182 5.49 10.30 -7.35
C GLU A 182 5.77 9.50 -8.63
N VAL A 183 6.51 8.40 -8.53
CA VAL A 183 6.77 7.49 -9.66
C VAL A 183 5.48 6.84 -10.15
N THR A 184 4.66 6.31 -9.23
CA THR A 184 3.37 5.70 -9.57
C THR A 184 2.44 6.71 -10.25
N LEU A 185 2.33 7.93 -9.71
CA LEU A 185 1.45 8.96 -10.25
C LEU A 185 1.87 9.39 -11.65
N ALA A 186 3.17 9.56 -11.90
CA ALA A 186 3.69 9.88 -13.22
C ALA A 186 3.34 8.78 -14.23
N LEU A 187 3.46 7.51 -13.87
CA LEU A 187 3.07 6.39 -14.74
C LEU A 187 1.58 6.36 -15.04
N ASP A 188 0.75 6.50 -14.01
CA ASP A 188 -0.70 6.43 -14.17
C ASP A 188 -1.26 7.67 -14.90
N SER A 189 -0.49 8.76 -14.93
CA SER A 189 -0.77 9.95 -15.75
C SER A 189 -0.29 9.83 -17.21
N GLY A 190 0.33 8.70 -17.59
CA GLY A 190 0.85 8.47 -18.94
C GLY A 190 2.18 9.17 -19.22
N GLU A 191 2.96 9.48 -18.18
CA GLU A 191 4.27 10.13 -18.27
C GLU A 191 5.41 9.18 -17.83
N PRO A 192 5.68 8.08 -18.55
CA PRO A 192 6.67 7.10 -18.14
C PRO A 192 8.09 7.68 -18.05
N ASP A 193 8.44 8.64 -18.92
CA ASP A 193 9.72 9.36 -18.81
C ASP A 193 9.82 10.21 -17.54
N ALA A 194 8.71 10.80 -17.08
CA ALA A 194 8.69 11.54 -15.82
C ALA A 194 8.86 10.61 -14.63
N ALA A 195 8.26 9.41 -14.68
CA ALA A 195 8.45 8.38 -13.66
C ALA A 195 9.92 7.93 -13.57
N LEU A 196 10.58 7.70 -14.71
CA LEU A 196 12.00 7.36 -14.74
C LEU A 196 12.88 8.51 -14.23
N ARG A 197 12.55 9.77 -14.54
CA ARG A 197 13.25 10.94 -13.98
C ARG A 197 13.07 11.04 -12.46
N ALA A 198 11.87 10.82 -11.94
CA ALA A 198 11.60 10.83 -10.49
C ALA A 198 12.39 9.73 -9.75
N ALA A 199 12.60 8.59 -10.40
CA ALA A 199 13.40 7.49 -9.85
C ALA A 199 14.92 7.64 -10.07
N ALA A 200 15.36 8.53 -10.97
CA ALA A 200 16.76 8.61 -11.38
C ALA A 200 17.70 8.86 -10.19
N GLY A 201 18.80 8.09 -10.14
CA GLY A 201 19.82 8.20 -9.10
C GLY A 201 19.36 7.80 -7.70
N TRP A 202 18.22 7.14 -7.56
CA TRP A 202 17.68 6.75 -6.26
C TRP A 202 17.22 5.30 -6.23
N VAL A 203 17.48 4.67 -5.08
CA VAL A 203 17.07 3.30 -4.78
C VAL A 203 16.34 3.34 -3.44
N PRO A 204 15.16 2.70 -3.31
CA PRO A 204 14.47 2.62 -2.02
C PRO A 204 15.34 2.00 -0.93
N PRO A 205 15.59 2.69 0.19
CA PRO A 205 16.45 2.16 1.24
C PRO A 205 15.83 0.94 1.94
N ALA A 206 16.67 0.11 2.56
CA ALA A 206 16.24 -1.12 3.23
C ALA A 206 15.25 -0.89 4.39
N SER A 207 15.18 0.33 4.93
CA SER A 207 14.22 0.76 5.95
C SER A 207 12.79 0.88 5.41
N VAL A 208 12.61 1.11 4.11
CA VAL A 208 11.28 1.13 3.48
C VAL A 208 10.72 -0.30 3.47
N PRO A 209 9.46 -0.53 3.89
CA PRO A 209 8.84 -1.85 3.86
C PRO A 209 8.94 -2.50 2.48
N SER A 210 9.23 -3.80 2.45
CA SER A 210 9.51 -4.51 1.20
C SER A 210 8.35 -4.46 0.21
N GLU A 211 7.10 -4.42 0.68
CA GLU A 211 5.94 -4.22 -0.19
C GLU A 211 6.07 -2.94 -1.03
N ARG A 212 6.38 -1.80 -0.39
CA ARG A 212 6.60 -0.51 -1.07
C ARG A 212 7.78 -0.58 -2.04
N ARG A 213 8.89 -1.20 -1.64
CA ARG A 213 10.07 -1.35 -2.51
C ARG A 213 9.72 -2.17 -3.76
N SER A 214 9.04 -3.30 -3.58
CA SER A 214 8.65 -4.14 -4.71
C SER A 214 7.68 -3.42 -5.66
N HIS A 215 6.73 -2.63 -5.14
CA HIS A 215 5.83 -1.82 -5.95
C HIS A 215 6.61 -0.81 -6.80
N PHE A 216 7.56 -0.09 -6.22
CA PHE A 216 8.43 0.84 -6.95
C PHE A 216 9.13 0.19 -8.15
N TYR A 217 9.68 -1.01 -7.95
CA TYR A 217 10.35 -1.74 -9.03
C TYR A 217 9.37 -2.29 -10.08
N ILE A 218 8.15 -2.67 -9.69
CA ILE A 218 7.08 -3.04 -10.64
C ILE A 218 6.72 -1.84 -11.51
N ASP A 219 6.62 -0.66 -10.92
CA ASP A 219 6.38 0.59 -11.64
C ASP A 219 7.54 0.95 -12.56
N LEU A 220 8.79 0.79 -12.14
CA LEU A 220 9.94 0.95 -13.04
C LEU A 220 9.91 -0.02 -14.22
N ALA A 221 9.48 -1.27 -14.00
CA ALA A 221 9.31 -2.22 -15.09
C ALA A 221 8.26 -1.72 -16.10
N ARG A 222 7.11 -1.23 -15.63
CA ARG A 222 6.08 -0.60 -16.48
C ARG A 222 6.63 0.57 -17.27
N ALA A 223 7.37 1.47 -16.60
CA ALA A 223 7.98 2.63 -17.21
C ALA A 223 8.96 2.23 -18.34
N HIS A 224 9.85 1.29 -18.05
CA HIS A 224 10.83 0.78 -19.02
C HIS A 224 10.19 0.07 -20.21
N ILE A 225 9.07 -0.64 -20.02
CA ILE A 225 8.30 -1.20 -21.14
C ILE A 225 7.77 -0.08 -22.04
N GLN A 226 7.15 0.96 -21.45
CA GLN A 226 6.55 2.07 -22.21
C GLN A 226 7.59 2.94 -22.94
N THR A 227 8.82 3.04 -22.42
CA THR A 227 9.93 3.78 -23.05
C THR A 227 10.84 2.90 -23.93
N GLY A 228 10.42 1.68 -24.28
CA GLY A 228 11.16 0.82 -25.21
C GLY A 228 12.49 0.26 -24.67
N SER A 229 12.59 0.04 -23.35
CA SER A 229 13.76 -0.50 -22.66
C SER A 229 13.48 -1.89 -22.02
N PRO A 230 13.16 -2.93 -22.80
CA PRO A 230 12.66 -4.20 -22.27
C PRO A 230 13.66 -4.93 -21.35
N GLN A 231 14.97 -4.83 -21.58
CA GLN A 231 15.97 -5.46 -20.71
C GLN A 231 15.96 -4.84 -19.30
N ARG A 232 15.86 -3.50 -19.21
CA ARG A 232 15.76 -2.80 -17.92
C ARG A 232 14.46 -3.08 -17.19
N ALA A 233 13.39 -3.37 -17.94
CA ALA A 233 12.14 -3.83 -17.35
C ALA A 233 12.30 -5.20 -16.70
N VAL A 234 13.00 -6.14 -17.34
CA VAL A 234 13.32 -7.46 -16.75
C VAL A 234 14.16 -7.32 -15.49
N GLU A 235 15.19 -6.47 -15.50
CA GLU A 235 15.99 -6.17 -14.30
C GLU A 235 15.13 -5.64 -13.14
N SER A 236 14.23 -4.70 -13.44
CA SER A 236 13.32 -4.13 -12.44
C SER A 236 12.36 -5.19 -11.87
N LEU A 237 11.87 -6.12 -12.69
CA LEU A 237 11.05 -7.24 -12.22
C LEU A 237 11.81 -8.16 -11.26
N TRP A 238 13.09 -8.41 -11.50
CA TRP A 238 13.95 -9.17 -10.60
C TRP A 238 14.21 -8.45 -9.27
N GLU A 239 14.41 -7.14 -9.29
CA GLU A 239 14.52 -6.32 -8.09
C GLU A 239 13.22 -6.35 -7.27
N ALA A 240 12.06 -6.29 -7.94
CA ALA A 240 10.77 -6.45 -7.28
C ALA A 240 10.66 -7.80 -6.57
N ARG A 241 10.97 -8.90 -7.27
CA ARG A 241 10.96 -10.26 -6.71
C ARG A 241 11.91 -10.39 -5.52
N THR A 242 13.10 -9.82 -5.61
CA THR A 242 14.10 -9.85 -4.54
C THR A 242 13.60 -9.09 -3.30
N ALA A 243 12.93 -7.96 -3.51
CA ALA A 243 12.37 -7.18 -2.43
C ALA A 243 11.20 -7.90 -1.72
N ALA A 244 10.19 -8.36 -2.46
CA ALA A 244 9.00 -9.00 -1.90
C ALA A 244 8.42 -10.08 -2.85
N PRO A 245 8.91 -11.33 -2.78
CA PRO A 245 8.56 -12.35 -3.77
C PRO A 245 7.07 -12.71 -3.79
N GLU A 246 6.40 -12.77 -2.63
CA GLU A 246 4.97 -13.08 -2.58
C GLU A 246 4.13 -11.94 -3.18
N HIS A 247 4.47 -10.67 -2.91
CA HIS A 247 3.79 -9.51 -3.49
C HIS A 247 4.01 -9.41 -5.00
N THR A 248 5.25 -9.51 -5.46
CA THR A 248 5.55 -9.46 -6.90
C THR A 248 4.84 -10.56 -7.67
N ARG A 249 4.77 -11.78 -7.14
CA ARG A 249 4.13 -12.91 -7.83
C ARG A 249 2.63 -12.69 -8.07
N ILE A 250 1.92 -12.11 -7.10
CA ILE A 250 0.46 -11.92 -7.20
C ILE A 250 0.06 -10.59 -7.85
N HIS A 251 1.01 -9.67 -8.03
CA HIS A 251 0.72 -8.32 -8.51
C HIS A 251 0.20 -8.33 -9.96
N PRO A 252 -0.97 -7.72 -10.26
CA PRO A 252 -1.54 -7.71 -11.61
C PRO A 252 -0.59 -7.15 -12.67
N HIS A 253 0.05 -6.00 -12.40
CA HIS A 253 1.01 -5.39 -13.33
C HIS A 253 2.24 -6.27 -13.66
N VAL A 254 2.59 -7.25 -12.82
CA VAL A 254 3.67 -8.19 -13.15
C VAL A 254 3.21 -9.16 -14.23
N ARG A 255 1.96 -9.62 -14.19
CA ARG A 255 1.38 -10.45 -15.26
C ARG A 255 1.29 -9.68 -16.58
N ASP A 256 0.88 -8.41 -16.52
CA ASP A 256 0.80 -7.54 -17.69
C ASP A 256 2.20 -7.28 -18.27
N ALA A 257 3.19 -6.99 -17.41
CA ALA A 257 4.58 -6.80 -17.81
C ALA A 257 5.17 -8.06 -18.47
N VAL A 258 4.96 -9.24 -17.89
CA VAL A 258 5.41 -10.51 -18.49
C VAL A 258 4.76 -10.74 -19.85
N SER A 259 3.48 -10.41 -20.00
CA SER A 259 2.76 -10.55 -21.28
C SER A 259 3.29 -9.58 -22.33
N ALA A 260 3.58 -8.33 -21.95
CA ALA A 260 4.12 -7.30 -22.83
C ALA A 260 5.57 -7.56 -23.26
N LEU A 261 6.38 -8.17 -22.39
CA LEU A 261 7.80 -8.44 -22.66
C LEU A 261 8.03 -9.69 -23.52
N ARG A 262 7.13 -10.67 -23.44
CA ARG A 262 7.25 -11.94 -24.17
C ARG A 262 7.53 -11.81 -25.69
N PRO A 263 6.86 -10.93 -26.45
CA PRO A 263 7.14 -10.80 -27.88
C PRO A 263 8.43 -10.03 -28.21
N VAL A 264 9.03 -9.32 -27.25
CA VAL A 264 10.15 -8.39 -27.49
C VAL A 264 11.46 -8.79 -26.81
N VAL A 265 11.44 -9.78 -25.91
CA VAL A 265 12.62 -10.34 -25.27
C VAL A 265 12.94 -11.70 -25.89
N ALA A 266 14.22 -11.94 -26.21
CA ALA A 266 14.67 -13.21 -26.78
C ALA A 266 14.44 -14.38 -25.80
N SER A 267 14.01 -15.52 -26.34
CA SER A 267 13.85 -16.78 -25.61
C SER A 267 15.19 -17.36 -25.15
N GLY A 268 15.17 -18.11 -24.04
CA GLY A 268 16.35 -18.64 -23.35
C GLY A 268 17.06 -17.62 -22.45
N SER A 269 16.41 -16.50 -22.13
CA SER A 269 17.01 -15.41 -21.34
C SER A 269 16.54 -15.42 -19.87
N SER A 270 17.16 -14.57 -19.05
CA SER A 270 16.73 -14.24 -17.66
C SER A 270 15.23 -13.93 -17.53
N PHE A 271 14.59 -13.47 -18.62
CA PHE A 271 13.15 -13.27 -18.67
C PHE A 271 12.34 -14.56 -18.56
N ASP A 272 12.75 -15.64 -19.24
CA ASP A 272 11.98 -16.89 -19.22
C ASP A 272 11.98 -17.50 -17.81
N GLU A 273 13.12 -17.43 -17.11
CA GLU A 273 13.21 -17.85 -15.70
C GLU A 273 12.25 -17.04 -14.81
N PHE A 274 12.23 -15.71 -14.98
CA PHE A 274 11.31 -14.86 -14.25
C PHE A 274 9.84 -15.19 -14.57
N ALA A 275 9.50 -15.35 -15.86
CA ALA A 275 8.15 -15.63 -16.31
C ALA A 275 7.64 -16.98 -15.79
N THR A 276 8.48 -18.02 -15.80
CA THR A 276 8.16 -19.32 -15.21
C THR A 276 7.94 -19.21 -13.70
N TRP A 277 8.78 -18.47 -12.99
CA TRP A 277 8.62 -18.23 -11.56
C TRP A 277 7.33 -17.45 -11.22
N ALA A 278 6.99 -16.45 -12.03
CA ALA A 278 5.82 -15.60 -11.83
C ALA A 278 4.51 -16.35 -12.11
N ALA A 279 4.53 -17.33 -13.01
CA ALA A 279 3.38 -18.19 -13.31
C ALA A 279 3.09 -19.25 -12.23
N GLY A 280 4.04 -19.52 -11.34
CA GLY A 280 3.86 -20.49 -10.25
C GLY A 280 2.93 -19.98 -9.15
N ALA A 281 2.36 -20.91 -8.37
CA ALA A 281 1.61 -20.56 -7.15
C ALA A 281 2.55 -20.01 -6.06
N ILE A 282 2.00 -19.29 -5.08
CA ILE A 282 2.70 -19.07 -3.82
C ILE A 282 2.77 -20.43 -3.10
N GLY A 283 3.96 -21.04 -3.08
CA GLY A 283 4.26 -22.25 -2.31
C GLY A 283 4.47 -21.98 -0.82
#